data_AF-A0A2X5PAM5-F1
#
_entry.id   AF-A0A2X5PAM5-F1
#
_cell.length_a   1.000
_cell.length_b   1.000
_cell.length_c   1.000
_cell.angle_alpha   90.00
_cell.angle_beta   90.00
_cell.angle_gamma   90.00
#
_symmetry.space_group_name_H-M   'P 1'
#
loop_
_entity.id
_entity.type
_entity.pdbx_description
1 polymer ?
#
loop_
_entity_poly.entity_id
_entity_poly.type
_entity_poly.pdbx_seq_one_letter_code
_entity_poly.pdbx_strand_id
1 'polypeptide(L)'
;MKIILMDLDGVICDSSHRAHLVPPADRRQCNEAWHPFVAECVNDAPINAGLEMLNALLSSTPVFIITSRQQNFSQQTHQWLKGRVSGHCILKSFIVRIMTTAPGRV
;
A
#
# COMPACT_ATOMS: atom_id res chain seq x y z
N MET A 1 3.72 -14.26 -20.91
CA MET A 1 4.50 -13.54 -19.90
C MET A 1 3.70 -13.53 -18.60
N LYS A 2 4.30 -13.91 -17.46
CA LYS A 2 3.63 -13.86 -16.15
C LYS A 2 4.04 -12.56 -15.45
N ILE A 3 3.10 -11.95 -14.75
CA ILE A 3 3.30 -10.75 -13.93
C ILE A 3 2.67 -11.03 -12.58
N ILE A 4 3.31 -10.57 -11.50
CA ILE A 4 2.77 -10.69 -10.15
C ILE A 4 2.34 -9.30 -9.68
N LEU A 5 1.12 -9.22 -9.16
CA LEU A 5 0.61 -8.05 -8.45
C LEU A 5 0.63 -8.36 -6.97
N MET A 6 1.19 -7.46 -6.17
CA MET A 6 1.32 -7.64 -4.73
C MET A 6 0.84 -6.37 -4.03
N ASP A 7 0.00 -6.53 -3.00
CA ASP A 7 -0.37 -5.42 -2.12
C ASP A 7 0.78 -5.08 -1.15
N LEU A 8 0.69 -3.94 -0.48
CA LEU A 8 1.71 -3.43 0.43
C LEU A 8 1.31 -3.59 1.90
N ASP A 9 0.24 -2.92 2.31
CA ASP A 9 -0.22 -2.82 3.70
C ASP A 9 -0.93 -4.12 4.13
N GLY A 10 -0.41 -4.77 5.17
CA GLY A 10 -0.89 -6.09 5.61
C GLY A 10 -0.32 -7.29 4.84
N VAL A 11 0.50 -7.04 3.80
CA VAL A 11 1.21 -8.10 3.06
C VAL A 11 2.69 -8.09 3.34
N ILE A 12 3.37 -6.98 3.08
CA ILE A 12 4.80 -6.82 3.40
C ILE A 12 5.03 -5.76 4.48
N CYS A 13 4.03 -4.93 4.75
CA CYS A 13 4.09 -3.77 5.63
C CYS A 13 3.08 -3.90 6.77
N ASP A 14 3.53 -3.98 8.02
CA ASP A 14 2.65 -3.98 9.19
C ASP A 14 2.26 -2.54 9.55
N SER A 15 0.97 -2.26 9.43
CA SER A 15 0.37 -0.95 9.67
C SER A 15 -0.39 -0.87 11.00
N SER A 16 -0.28 -1.92 11.85
CA SER A 16 -1.05 -2.02 13.09
C SER A 16 -0.78 -0.90 14.08
N HIS A 17 0.44 -0.34 14.13
CA HIS A 17 0.78 0.76 15.05
C HIS A 17 -0.02 2.03 14.77
N ARG A 18 -0.47 2.22 13.53
CA ARG A 18 -1.24 3.38 13.07
C ARG A 18 -2.73 3.09 12.93
N ALA A 19 -3.22 1.94 13.40
CA ALA A 19 -4.65 1.62 13.43
C ALA A 19 -5.51 2.67 14.16
N HIS A 20 -4.94 3.36 15.15
CA HIS A 20 -5.60 4.45 15.88
C HIS A 20 -5.84 5.71 15.02
N LEU A 21 -5.21 5.82 13.84
CA LEU A 21 -5.37 6.90 12.87
C LEU A 21 -6.38 6.55 11.76
N VAL A 22 -6.99 5.37 11.80
CA VAL A 22 -8.03 4.98 10.84
C VAL A 22 -9.19 5.98 10.95
N PRO A 23 -9.65 6.57 9.83
CA PRO A 23 -10.70 7.57 9.90
C PRO A 23 -12.02 6.97 10.41
N PRO A 24 -12.87 7.81 11.05
CA PRO A 24 -14.24 7.45 11.39
C PRO A 24 -14.98 6.87 10.19
N ALA A 25 -15.93 5.96 10.45
CA ALA A 25 -16.58 5.17 9.41
C ALA A 25 -17.24 6.03 8.31
N ASP A 26 -17.85 7.15 8.69
CA ASP A 26 -18.48 8.15 7.84
C ASP A 26 -17.49 8.99 7.01
N ARG A 27 -16.19 8.84 7.23
CA ARG A 27 -15.11 9.53 6.50
C ARG A 27 -14.19 8.59 5.72
N ARG A 28 -14.35 7.26 5.82
CA ARG A 28 -13.46 6.28 5.16
C ARG A 28 -13.49 6.34 3.63
N GLN A 29 -14.57 6.88 3.06
CA GLN A 29 -14.72 7.15 1.62
C GLN A 29 -14.00 8.43 1.16
N CYS A 30 -13.61 9.31 2.09
CA CYS A 30 -12.84 10.52 1.81
C CYS A 30 -11.35 10.17 1.80
N ASN A 31 -10.72 10.35 0.64
CA ASN A 31 -9.32 10.00 0.45
C ASN A 31 -8.39 10.77 1.42
N GLU A 32 -8.68 12.05 1.64
CA GLU A 32 -7.90 12.95 2.50
C GLU A 32 -8.00 12.56 3.98
N ALA A 33 -9.09 11.89 4.38
CA ALA A 33 -9.26 11.44 5.76
C ALA A 33 -8.25 10.35 6.16
N TRP A 34 -7.64 9.68 5.18
CA TRP A 34 -6.59 8.68 5.39
C TRP A 34 -5.18 9.27 5.43
N HIS A 35 -5.00 10.57 5.15
CA HIS A 35 -3.67 11.18 5.15
C HIS A 35 -2.90 11.01 6.48
N PRO A 36 -3.52 11.18 7.67
CA PRO A 36 -2.82 10.92 8.93
C PRO A 36 -2.36 9.47 9.04
N PHE A 37 -3.22 8.52 8.65
CA PHE A 37 -2.90 7.10 8.64
C PHE A 37 -1.72 6.77 7.71
N VAL A 38 -1.64 7.35 6.52
CA VAL A 38 -0.57 7.03 5.55
C VAL A 38 0.71 7.83 5.83
N ALA A 39 0.64 9.01 6.44
CA ALA A 39 1.79 9.82 6.79
C ALA A 39 2.79 9.07 7.69
N GLU A 40 2.30 8.19 8.56
CA GLU A 40 3.10 7.39 9.49
C GLU A 40 3.72 6.12 8.88
N CYS A 41 3.57 5.89 7.58
CA CYS A 41 3.98 4.64 6.94
C CYS A 41 5.50 4.39 6.92
N VAL A 42 6.32 5.42 7.13
CA VAL A 42 7.78 5.27 7.27
C VAL A 42 8.18 4.47 8.52
N ASN A 43 7.28 4.42 9.51
CA ASN A 43 7.48 3.75 10.79
C ASN A 43 6.94 2.32 10.81
N ASP A 44 6.42 1.81 9.68
CA ASP A 44 5.85 0.47 9.60
C ASP A 44 6.91 -0.61 9.86
N ALA A 45 6.53 -1.62 10.64
CA ALA A 45 7.35 -2.81 10.80
C ALA A 45 7.26 -3.70 9.54
N PRO A 46 8.32 -4.43 9.16
CA PRO A 46 8.24 -5.38 8.06
C PRO A 46 7.45 -6.63 8.46
N ILE A 47 6.62 -7.14 7.55
CA ILE A 47 6.09 -8.50 7.61
C ILE A 47 7.09 -9.42 6.91
N ASN A 48 7.99 -10.05 7.69
CA ASN A 48 9.14 -10.80 7.16
C ASN A 48 8.75 -11.87 6.14
N ALA A 49 7.68 -12.64 6.39
CA ALA A 49 7.20 -13.65 5.45
C ALA A 49 6.82 -13.05 4.08
N GLY A 50 6.23 -11.86 4.06
CA GLY A 50 5.91 -11.14 2.83
C GLY A 50 7.16 -10.65 2.10
N LEU A 51 8.16 -10.13 2.81
CA LEU A 51 9.44 -9.72 2.22
C LEU A 51 10.23 -10.89 1.64
N GLU A 52 10.26 -12.03 2.34
CA GLU A 52 10.89 -13.26 1.86
C GLU A 52 10.22 -13.75 0.57
N MET A 53 8.89 -13.76 0.53
CA MET A 53 8.12 -14.09 -0.68
C MET A 53 8.42 -13.11 -1.83
N LEU A 54 8.40 -11.80 -1.57
CA LEU A 54 8.71 -10.79 -2.58
C LEU A 54 10.11 -11.00 -3.18
N ASN A 55 11.13 -11.20 -2.34
CA ASN A 55 12.50 -11.41 -2.77
C ASN A 55 12.65 -12.70 -3.60
N ALA A 56 11.99 -13.80 -3.20
CA ALA A 56 11.98 -15.04 -3.97
C ALA A 56 11.34 -14.86 -5.36
N LEU A 57 10.25 -14.10 -5.45
CA LEU A 57 9.53 -13.86 -6.71
C LEU A 57 10.28 -12.93 -7.67
N LEU A 58 10.93 -11.89 -7.13
CA LEU A 58 11.75 -10.94 -7.91
C LEU A 58 12.90 -11.62 -8.68
N SER A 59 13.34 -12.81 -8.25
CA SER A 59 14.39 -13.57 -8.93
C SER A 59 13.97 -14.11 -10.31
N SER A 60 12.67 -14.23 -10.58
CA SER A 60 12.15 -14.97 -11.76
C SER A 60 11.01 -14.29 -12.49
N THR A 61 10.24 -13.42 -11.82
CA THR A 61 9.03 -12.82 -12.38
C THR A 61 8.94 -11.34 -12.02
N PRO A 62 8.57 -10.45 -12.96
CA PRO A 62 8.31 -9.06 -12.65
C PRO A 62 7.18 -8.93 -11.60
N VAL A 63 7.45 -8.17 -10.54
CA VAL A 63 6.48 -7.86 -9.48
C VAL A 63 6.14 -6.38 -9.52
N PHE A 64 4.83 -6.08 -9.53
CA PHE A 64 4.30 -4.75 -9.35
C PHE A 64 3.63 -4.66 -7.98
N ILE A 65 4.10 -3.72 -7.16
CA ILE A 65 3.45 -3.40 -5.91
C ILE A 65 2.31 -2.44 -6.22
N ILE A 66 1.06 -2.86 -5.96
CA ILE A 66 -0.15 -2.07 -6.10
C ILE A 66 -0.69 -1.75 -4.72
N THR A 67 -0.75 -0.47 -4.38
CA THR A 67 -1.15 -0.02 -3.03
C THR A 67 -2.21 1.08 -3.10
N SER A 68 -3.02 1.16 -2.05
CA SER A 68 -3.97 2.25 -1.79
C SER A 68 -3.31 3.51 -1.20
N ARG A 69 -2.02 3.46 -0.85
CA ARG A 69 -1.28 4.65 -0.43
C ARG A 69 -1.31 5.70 -1.54
N GLN A 70 -1.74 6.89 -1.17
CA GLN A 70 -1.93 7.99 -2.10
C GLN A 70 -0.58 8.48 -2.67
N GLN A 71 -0.63 9.04 -3.89
CA GLN A 71 0.55 9.49 -4.63
C GLN A 71 1.39 10.53 -3.88
N ASN A 72 0.76 11.38 -3.05
CA ASN A 72 1.44 12.36 -2.20
C ASN A 72 2.31 11.72 -1.11
N PHE A 73 2.16 10.42 -0.82
CA PHE A 73 3.03 9.66 0.07
C PHE A 73 3.97 8.69 -0.67
N SER A 74 4.14 8.88 -1.99
CA SER A 74 5.01 8.02 -2.80
C SER A 74 6.46 8.05 -2.31
N GLN A 75 6.98 9.22 -1.93
CA GLN A 75 8.36 9.34 -1.43
C GLN A 75 8.56 8.57 -0.12
N GLN A 76 7.65 8.69 0.84
CA GLN A 76 7.67 7.93 2.09
C GLN A 76 7.59 6.42 1.83
N THR A 77 6.73 6.02 0.89
CA THR A 77 6.57 4.62 0.49
C THR A 77 7.86 4.08 -0.14
N HIS A 78 8.49 4.84 -1.03
CA HIS A 78 9.78 4.49 -1.61
C HIS A 78 10.89 4.43 -0.55
N GLN A 79 10.92 5.37 0.39
CA GLN A 79 11.87 5.38 1.49
C GLN A 79 11.72 4.14 2.37
N TRP A 80 10.48 3.72 2.66
CA TRP A 80 10.23 2.52 3.44
C TRP A 80 10.68 1.23 2.71
N LEU A 81 10.42 1.13 1.41
CA LEU A 81 10.86 0.01 0.58
C LEU A 81 12.39 -0.03 0.42
N LYS A 82 13.05 1.14 0.38
CA LYS A 82 14.49 1.27 0.24
C LYS A 82 15.20 0.64 1.43
N GLY A 83 16.04 -0.36 1.16
CA GLY A 83 16.79 -1.10 2.17
C GLY A 83 16.11 -2.38 2.67
N ARG A 84 14.90 -2.70 2.20
CA ARG A 84 14.17 -3.93 2.56
C ARG A 84 13.93 -4.88 1.38
N VAL A 85 13.99 -4.36 0.16
CA VAL A 85 13.83 -5.13 -1.09
C VAL A 85 15.18 -5.24 -1.79
N SER A 86 15.62 -6.46 -2.09
CA SER A 86 16.95 -6.74 -2.63
C SER A 86 17.01 -6.70 -4.17
N GLY A 87 15.90 -6.35 -4.84
CA GLY A 87 15.78 -6.32 -6.30
C GLY A 87 14.97 -5.12 -6.81
N HIS A 88 14.83 -5.00 -8.13
CA HIS A 88 14.10 -3.90 -8.76
C HIS A 88 12.59 -4.20 -8.77
N CYS A 89 11.81 -3.58 -7.88
CA CYS A 89 10.35 -3.62 -7.90
C CYS A 89 9.77 -2.33 -8.50
N ILE A 90 8.72 -2.45 -9.33
CA ILE A 90 8.01 -1.28 -9.86
C ILE A 90 6.84 -0.97 -8.92
N LEU A 91 6.88 0.19 -8.26
CA LEU A 91 5.78 0.68 -7.43
C LEU A 91 4.75 1.39 -8.31
N LYS A 92 3.48 1.00 -8.16
CA LYS A 92 2.34 1.71 -8.75
C LYS A 92 1.30 1.96 -7.66
N SER A 93 1.15 3.23 -7.27
CA SER A 93 0.01 3.64 -6.47
C SER A 93 -1.25 3.63 -7.34
N PHE A 94 -2.33 3.04 -6.83
CA PHE A 94 -3.64 3.15 -7.46
C PHE A 94 -4.52 4.06 -6.61
N ILE A 95 -5.02 5.14 -7.20
CA ILE A 95 -6.07 5.94 -6.59
C ILE A 95 -7.36 5.17 -6.78
N VAL A 96 -7.72 4.31 -5.83
CA VAL A 96 -9.08 3.74 -5.79
C VAL A 96 -10.00 4.89 -5.41
N ARG A 97 -10.55 5.59 -6.40
CA ARG A 97 -11.80 6.33 -6.24
C ARG A 97 -12.87 5.27 -6.06
N ILE A 98 -13.15 4.88 -4.80
CA ILE A 98 -14.31 4.05 -4.50
C ILE A 98 -15.49 4.79 -5.12
N MET A 99 -16.09 4.20 -6.16
CA MET A 99 -17.27 4.73 -6.79
C MET A 99 -18.32 4.89 -5.71
N THR A 100 -18.61 6.14 -5.37
CA THR A 100 -19.84 6.51 -4.68
C THR A 100 -20.98 5.86 -5.46
N THR A 101 -21.79 5.07 -4.76
CA THR A 101 -23.08 4.57 -5.21
C THR A 101 -23.78 5.60 -6.09
N ALA A 102 -24.22 5.18 -7.29
CA ALA A 102 -25.06 6.00 -8.16
C ALA A 102 -26.26 6.55 -7.36
N PRO A 103 -26.59 7.85 -7.48
CA PRO A 103 -27.79 8.37 -6.84
C PRO A 103 -29.02 7.91 -7.63
N GLY A 104 -29.94 7.22 -6.93
CA GLY A 104 -31.38 7.21 -7.23
C GLY A 104 -31.86 6.38 -8.41
N ARG A 105 -32.37 5.18 -8.12
CA ARG A 105 -33.61 4.65 -8.71
C ARG A 105 -34.36 3.83 -7.66
N VAL A 106 -35.31 4.47 -6.98
CA VAL A 106 -36.72 4.05 -6.84
C VAL A 106 -37.54 5.33 -6.74
#